data_AF-A0A890DGV3-F1
#
_entry.id   AF-A0A890DGV3-F1
#
_cell.length_a   1.000
_cell.length_b   1.000
_cell.length_c   1.000
_cell.angle_alpha   90.00
_cell.angle_beta   90.00
_cell.angle_gamma   90.00
#
_symmetry.space_group_name_H-M   'P 1'
#
loop_
_entity.id
_entity.type
_entity.pdbx_description
1 polymer ?
#
loop_
_entity_poly.entity_id
_entity_poly.type
_entity_poly.pdbx_seq_one_letter_code
_entity_poly.pdbx_strand_id
1 'polypeptide(L)' 'MNYRTKTYIAGEWDGDKDAIQKLHDWNDSKHLSLSFTDAHDLTQARDGSLNCSIKSSLNTRLNASK' A
#
# COMPACT_ATOMS: atom_id res chain seq x y z
N MET A 1 -18.90 0.72 -9.46
CA MET A 1 -18.44 1.63 -8.38
C MET A 1 -17.19 0.99 -7.80
N ASN A 2 -16.00 1.61 -7.93
CA ASN A 2 -14.80 1.06 -7.31
C ASN A 2 -14.92 1.31 -5.80
N TYR A 3 -15.09 0.25 -5.02
CA TYR A 3 -15.16 0.37 -3.58
C TYR A 3 -13.78 0.76 -3.05
N ARG A 4 -13.70 1.95 -2.45
CA ARG A 4 -12.49 2.47 -1.79
C ARG A 4 -12.35 1.82 -0.42
N THR A 5 -11.88 0.59 -0.39
CA THR A 5 -11.79 -0.22 0.84
C THR A 5 -10.36 -0.45 1.30
N LYS A 6 -9.37 -0.14 0.46
CA LYS A 6 -7.96 -0.35 0.75
C LYS A 6 -7.36 0.84 1.50
N THR A 7 -6.23 0.58 2.14
CA THR A 7 -5.43 1.58 2.84
C THR A 7 -4.15 1.81 2.04
N TYR A 8 -3.89 3.07 1.68
CA TYR A 8 -2.62 3.46 1.06
C TYR A 8 -1.61 3.83 2.14
N ILE A 9 -0.52 3.07 2.24
CA ILE A 9 0.60 3.38 3.13
C ILE A 9 1.55 4.35 2.42
N ALA A 10 1.67 5.57 2.92
CA ALA A 10 2.63 6.55 2.41
C ALA A 10 3.88 6.55 3.31
N GLY A 11 5.01 6.12 2.76
CA GLY A 11 6.30 6.08 3.46
C GLY A 11 7.43 5.77 2.48
N GLU A 12 8.66 6.00 2.93
CA GLU A 12 9.84 5.56 2.20
C GLU A 12 10.07 4.07 2.48
N TRP A 13 10.10 3.23 1.43
CA TRP A 13 10.11 1.77 1.63
C TRP A 13 11.42 1.23 2.21
N ASP A 14 12.52 1.98 2.09
CA ASP A 14 13.82 1.64 2.68
C ASP A 14 14.04 2.35 4.01
N GLY A 15 13.86 3.67 4.07
CA GLY A 15 14.03 4.47 5.29
C GLY A 15 13.02 4.17 6.41
N ASP A 16 11.75 3.94 6.05
CA ASP A 16 10.65 3.69 7.00
C ASP A 16 10.27 2.20 7.09
N LYS A 17 11.11 1.31 6.56
CA LYS A 17 10.84 -0.13 6.46
C LYS A 17 10.38 -0.75 7.78
N ASP A 18 11.01 -0.38 8.88
CA ASP A 18 10.69 -0.90 10.21
C ASP A 18 9.27 -0.52 10.66
N ALA A 19 8.81 0.69 10.30
CA ALA A 19 7.46 1.15 10.62
C ALA A 19 6.42 0.46 9.73
N ILE A 20 6.71 0.32 8.45
CA ILE A 20 5.85 -0.39 7.49
C ILE A 20 5.71 -1.86 7.90
N GLN A 21 6.80 -2.54 8.24
CA GLN A 21 6.76 -3.93 8.69
C GLN A 21 5.94 -4.08 9.97
N LYS A 22 6.11 -3.20 10.96
CA LYS A 22 5.28 -3.22 12.18
C LYS A 22 3.79 -3.04 11.88
N LEU A 23 3.43 -2.18 10.91
CA LEU A 23 2.03 -2.04 10.49
C LEU A 23 1.47 -3.34 9.94
N HIS A 24 2.23 -4.07 9.12
CA HIS A 24 1.83 -5.39 8.63
C HIS A 24 1.74 -6.42 9.78
N ASP A 25 2.72 -6.47 10.67
CA ASP A 25 2.71 -7.39 11.82
C ASP A 25 1.50 -7.14 12.73
N TRP A 26 1.14 -5.87 12.95
CA TRP A 26 -0.04 -5.50 13.71
C TRP A 26 -1.34 -5.85 12.99
N ASN A 27 -1.37 -5.75 11.67
CA ASN A 27 -2.51 -6.14 10.84
C ASN A 27 -2.75 -7.65 10.85
N ASP A 28 -1.68 -8.43 10.91
CA ASP A 28 -1.73 -9.90 10.97
C ASP A 28 -1.95 -10.42 12.41
N SER A 29 -1.71 -9.58 13.42
CA SER A 29 -1.91 -9.93 14.82
C SER A 29 -3.39 -10.08 15.17
N LYS A 30 -3.76 -11.24 15.72
CA LYS A 30 -5.11 -11.52 16.24
C LYS A 30 -5.44 -10.82 17.56
N HIS A 31 -4.44 -10.16 18.17
CA HIS A 31 -4.56 -9.50 19.48
C HIS A 31 -4.89 -8.01 19.37
N LEU A 32 -4.86 -7.45 18.15
CA LEU A 32 -5.17 -6.05 17.88
C LEU A 32 -6.46 -5.95 17.06
N SER A 33 -7.22 -4.88 17.28
CA SER A 33 -8.42 -4.58 16.47
C SER A 33 -8.07 -3.87 15.15
N LEU A 34 -6.83 -3.95 14.70
CA LEU A 34 -6.36 -3.35 13.47
C LEU A 34 -6.57 -4.33 12.31
N SER A 35 -7.34 -3.93 11.31
CA SER A 35 -7.50 -4.69 10.08
C SER A 35 -7.62 -3.74 8.89
N PHE A 36 -6.73 -3.88 7.92
CA PHE A 36 -6.73 -3.15 6.67
C PHE A 36 -6.27 -4.04 5.51
N THR A 37 -6.71 -3.67 4.31
CA THR A 37 -6.22 -4.27 3.07
C THR A 37 -5.24 -3.30 2.41
N ASP A 38 -4.00 -3.72 2.19
CA ASP A 38 -3.01 -2.85 1.56
C ASP A 38 -3.36 -2.57 0.09
N ALA A 39 -3.20 -1.31 -0.31
CA ALA A 39 -3.31 -0.87 -1.69
C ALA A 39 -2.08 -1.29 -2.52
N HIS A 40 -0.92 -1.51 -1.91
CA HIS A 40 0.32 -1.88 -2.58
C HIS A 40 0.27 -3.27 -3.23
N ASP A 41 -0.65 -4.13 -2.81
CA ASP A 41 -0.91 -5.43 -3.47
C ASP A 41 -1.49 -5.30 -4.88
N LEU A 42 -2.08 -4.15 -5.25
CA LEU A 42 -2.73 -3.96 -6.54
C LEU A 42 -1.75 -3.86 -7.70
N THR A 43 -0.58 -3.29 -7.47
CA THR A 43 0.38 -2.96 -8.52
C THR A 43 1.79 -3.05 -7.99
N GLN A 44 2.66 -3.76 -8.69
CA GLN A 44 4.09 -3.82 -8.35
C GLN A 44 4.82 -2.55 -8.81
N ALA A 45 5.76 -2.08 -8.00
CA ALA A 45 6.77 -1.11 -8.42
C ALA A 45 8.04 -1.87 -8.82
N ARG A 46 8.64 -1.53 -9.98
CA ARG A 46 9.92 -2.09 -10.45
C ARG A 46 10.86 -0.96 -10.78
N ASP A 47 12.14 -1.10 -10.49
CA ASP A 47 13.14 -0.04 -10.68
C ASP A 47 13.32 0.38 -12.16
N GLY A 48 12.95 -0.50 -13.10
CA GLY A 48 12.97 -0.20 -14.55
C GLY A 48 11.68 0.40 -15.12
N SER A 49 10.74 0.83 -14.28
CA SER A 49 9.43 1.29 -14.74
C SER A 49 9.49 2.65 -15.44
N LEU A 50 8.72 2.82 -16.52
CA LEU A 50 8.55 4.11 -17.20
C LEU A 50 7.71 5.07 -16.33
N ASN A 51 7.96 6.38 -16.44
CA ASN A 51 7.22 7.42 -15.71
C ASN A 51 5.69 7.26 -15.82
N CYS A 52 5.17 7.08 -17.04
CA CYS A 52 3.74 6.90 -17.27
C CYS A 52 3.17 5.66 -16.56
N SER A 53 3.95 4.57 -16.50
CA SER A 53 3.57 3.36 -15.77
C SER A 53 3.53 3.61 -14.26
N ILE A 54 4.52 4.31 -13.70
CA ILE A 54 4.55 4.68 -12.29
C ILE A 54 3.33 5.54 -11.93
N LYS A 55 3.03 6.56 -12.75
CA LYS A 55 1.87 7.44 -12.55
C LYS A 55 0.55 6.68 -12.62
N SER A 56 0.43 5.73 -13.55
CA SER A 56 -0.76 4.87 -13.66
C SER A 56 -0.93 3.95 -12.44
N SER A 57 0.16 3.34 -11.97
CA SER A 57 0.16 2.51 -10.76
C SER A 57 -0.19 3.31 -9.50
N LEU A 58 0.32 4.53 -9.36
CA LEU A 58 -0.06 5.44 -8.27
C LEU A 58 -1.55 5.79 -8.33
N ASN A 59 -2.05 6.17 -9.51
CA ASN A 59 -3.46 6.48 -9.70
C ASN A 59 -4.37 5.29 -9.36
N THR A 60 -3.96 4.07 -9.70
CA THR A 60 -4.71 2.85 -9.37
C THR A 60 -4.81 2.63 -7.86
N ARG A 61 -3.68 2.73 -7.15
CA ARG A 61 -3.62 2.55 -5.69
C ARG A 61 -4.42 3.62 -4.95
N LEU A 62 -4.29 4.88 -5.34
CA LEU A 62 -5.03 5.99 -4.74
C LEU A 62 -6.54 5.90 -4.99
N ASN A 63 -6.97 5.52 -6.20
CA ASN A 63 -8.40 5.40 -6.50
C ASN A 63 -9.09 4.24 -5.78
N ALA A 64 -8.33 3.22 -5.35
CA ALA A 64 -8.83 2.09 -4.58
C ALA A 64 -8.79 2.33 -3.06
N SER A 65 -8.20 3.45 -2.62
CA SER A 65 -8.02 3.77 -1.20
C SER A 65 -9.03 4.82 -0.73
N LYS A 66 -9.38 4.78 0.55
CA LYS A 66 -10.30 5.73 1.21
C LYS A 66 -9.58 6.91 1.84
#